data_AF-A0A839VXN0-F1
#
_entry.id   AF-A0A839VXN0-F1
#
_cell.length_a   1.000
_cell.length_b   1.000
_cell.length_c   1.000
_cell.angle_alpha   90.00
_cell.angle_beta   90.00
_cell.angle_gamma   90.00
#
_symmetry.space_group_name_H-M   'P 1'
#
loop_
_entity.id
_entity.type
_entity.pdbx_description
1 polymer ?
#
loop_
_entity_poly.entity_id
_entity_poly.type
_entity_poly.pdbx_seq_one_letter_code
_entity_poly.pdbx_strand_id
1 'polypeptide(L)'
;MSRNTSGRSEGDELTVRAARANAGAQEAYKLLLPVLEKVLIESSAEDIKPYALKHRIKQTSSIKEKVERKRSESKRFGDTAWHYEPEHVTDAVGFRIVTKFLQHIPLAVSTIIELIRHNSVIASPFKKDGLKELVIYTSRPDGDPLSINEDILGLVKKYGFEAVLQPPETKKSGYSSVHLVAYVPVHFKGPDGKNVDIDFTVEIQIRDIFEEAWCETEHALRYIPQRGGSLDPSDPQIKTWMPYLNALKTSLDGASQQASIIFNNAIASRKIADSPTRTDSRPADSAASARSILQSVLPTDMHELLTNAFLTRENAERSHDEKAKKDLFLKAALAFDELYKIAEKKNILSAKVGNWDVDYGLAMEDAYCRTLGSDDDFDRISSIYERIISKYPNDTVALYRHARLMRLPDIDMSISYFKRAMETLSTDSAISSDHWLHAAVPRNLAFAIWFKSKSISSLDEKGKLLRSAITYCYEAKSKSEFIADSKNLEGLKATNSWVYYILELAKIDNSARPELSSAVASLEEFVQKKSKADLETTETLAAAWFWLENRDKARRYASELASRLFALTKGRMDYTQETSPENSADVLTKMKEFLRGGELDAYNTALTILFGSALRPLDGGE
;
A
#
# COMPACT_ATOMS: atom_id res chain seq x y z
N MET A 1 60.79 46.59 9.99
CA MET A 1 59.74 46.11 10.92
C MET A 1 59.23 44.76 10.41
N SER A 2 59.94 43.67 10.74
CA SER A 2 59.42 42.32 10.54
C SER A 2 58.38 42.12 11.65
N ARG A 3 57.11 41.98 11.27
CA ARG A 3 56.07 41.61 12.24
C ARG A 3 56.41 40.19 12.67
N ASN A 4 56.73 40.02 13.96
CA ASN A 4 56.71 38.73 14.64
C ASN A 4 55.32 38.11 14.45
N THR A 5 55.12 37.42 13.34
CA THR A 5 54.02 36.47 13.18
C THR A 5 54.34 35.36 14.16
N SER A 6 53.71 35.43 15.33
CA SER A 6 53.78 34.41 16.38
C SER A 6 53.72 33.03 15.74
N GLY A 7 54.83 32.29 15.80
CA GLY A 7 55.01 30.99 15.16
C GLY A 7 54.13 29.93 15.79
N ARG A 8 52.82 29.96 15.50
CA ARG A 8 51.95 28.81 15.71
C ARG A 8 52.37 27.74 14.71
N SER A 9 52.64 26.54 15.20
CA SER A 9 52.94 25.43 14.32
C SER A 9 51.71 25.13 13.46
N GLU A 10 51.91 24.62 12.24
CA GLU A 10 50.79 24.19 11.37
C GLU A 10 49.83 23.22 12.10
N GLY A 11 50.38 22.42 13.03
CA GLY A 11 49.61 21.53 13.89
C GLY A 11 48.68 22.23 14.89
N ASP A 12 49.09 23.40 15.41
CA ASP A 12 48.24 24.20 16.31
C ASP A 12 47.09 24.83 15.55
N GLU A 13 47.34 25.32 14.33
CA GLU A 13 46.31 25.91 13.47
C GLU A 13 45.26 24.87 13.06
N LEU A 14 45.70 23.67 12.65
CA LEU A 14 44.80 22.57 12.31
C LEU A 14 43.92 22.17 13.51
N THR A 15 44.49 22.15 14.72
CA THR A 15 43.76 21.82 15.95
C THR A 15 42.68 22.87 16.26
N VAL A 16 42.99 24.16 16.10
CA VAL A 16 42.01 25.25 16.29
C VAL A 16 40.88 25.18 15.25
N ARG A 17 41.21 24.90 13.98
CA ARG A 17 40.20 24.75 12.92
C ARG A 17 39.32 23.51 13.13
N ALA A 18 39.90 22.39 13.56
CA ALA A 18 39.15 21.20 13.94
C ALA A 18 38.21 21.47 15.13
N ALA A 19 38.65 22.25 16.13
CA ALA A 19 37.81 22.66 17.24
C ALA A 19 36.66 23.58 16.80
N ARG A 20 36.92 24.47 15.83
CA ARG A 20 35.87 25.30 15.22
C ARG A 20 34.84 24.45 14.45
N ALA A 21 35.29 23.47 13.67
CA ALA A 21 34.40 22.54 12.97
C ALA A 21 33.55 21.71 13.95
N ASN A 22 34.14 21.25 15.06
CA ASN A 22 33.39 20.58 16.13
C ASN A 22 32.32 21.51 16.74
N ALA A 23 32.65 22.77 17.01
CA ALA A 23 31.67 23.74 17.54
C ALA A 23 30.50 23.99 16.55
N GLY A 24 30.79 24.11 15.26
CA GLY A 24 29.74 24.19 14.22
C GLY A 24 28.87 22.92 14.15
N ALA A 25 29.48 21.75 14.28
CA ALA A 25 28.78 20.46 14.33
C ALA A 25 27.83 20.35 15.54
N GLN A 26 28.24 20.86 16.71
CA GLN A 26 27.40 20.93 17.91
C GLN A 26 26.19 21.82 17.70
N GLU A 27 26.35 22.97 17.03
CA GLU A 27 25.25 23.88 16.78
C GLU A 27 24.28 23.33 15.74
N ALA A 28 24.80 22.75 14.65
CA ALA A 28 23.97 22.06 13.65
C ALA A 28 23.17 20.91 14.28
N TYR A 29 23.78 20.15 15.18
CA TYR A 29 23.10 19.07 15.93
C TYR A 29 21.90 19.59 16.74
N LYS A 30 22.08 20.67 17.51
CA LYS A 30 21.00 21.26 18.32
C LYS A 30 19.82 21.74 17.48
N LEU A 31 20.09 22.31 16.31
CA LEU A 31 19.04 22.77 15.39
C LEU A 31 18.30 21.62 14.73
N LEU A 32 19.03 20.57 14.32
CA LEU A 32 18.45 19.48 13.54
C LEU A 32 17.72 18.43 14.36
N LEU A 33 18.29 18.00 15.50
CA LEU A 33 17.75 16.84 16.22
C LEU A 33 16.26 16.99 16.55
N PRO A 34 15.79 18.11 17.14
CA PRO A 34 14.37 18.24 17.50
C PRO A 34 13.44 18.20 16.27
N VAL A 35 13.91 18.73 15.12
CA VAL A 35 13.13 18.72 13.88
C VAL A 35 13.08 17.33 13.29
N LEU A 36 14.20 16.60 13.28
CA LEU A 36 14.26 15.23 12.81
C LEU A 36 13.42 14.29 13.68
N GLU A 37 13.47 14.43 15.01
CA GLU A 37 12.62 13.68 15.94
C GLU A 37 11.14 13.99 15.67
N LYS A 38 10.77 15.26 15.59
CA LYS A 38 9.38 15.64 15.31
C LYS A 38 8.86 15.10 13.98
N VAL A 39 9.64 15.23 12.91
CA VAL A 39 9.22 14.83 11.57
C VAL A 39 9.19 13.31 11.42
N LEU A 40 10.22 12.62 11.91
CA LEU A 40 10.38 11.18 11.68
C LEU A 40 9.72 10.31 12.76
N ILE A 41 9.50 10.81 13.98
CA ILE A 41 9.00 10.01 15.11
C ILE A 41 7.57 10.41 15.47
N GLU A 42 7.28 11.72 15.52
CA GLU A 42 5.98 12.23 15.98
C GLU A 42 4.98 12.43 14.83
N SER A 43 5.43 12.91 13.67
CA SER A 43 4.56 13.29 12.55
C SER A 43 4.48 12.23 11.45
N SER A 44 5.32 11.20 11.51
CA SER A 44 5.36 10.14 10.51
C SER A 44 4.18 9.21 10.70
N ALA A 45 3.50 8.84 9.61
CA ALA A 45 2.63 7.67 9.62
C ALA A 45 3.39 6.47 10.23
N GLU A 46 2.69 5.57 10.93
CA GLU A 46 3.33 4.45 11.64
C GLU A 46 4.23 3.58 10.74
N ASP A 47 3.91 3.56 9.44
CA ASP A 47 4.70 2.90 8.41
C ASP A 47 6.08 3.56 8.16
N ILE A 48 6.24 4.86 8.40
CA ILE A 48 7.49 5.60 8.13
C ILE A 48 8.37 5.72 9.40
N LYS A 49 7.79 5.47 10.58
CA LYS A 49 8.50 5.63 11.86
C LYS A 49 9.79 4.80 11.88
N PRO A 50 10.97 5.43 12.03
CA PRO A 50 12.23 4.71 12.06
C PRO A 50 12.27 3.80 13.27
N TYR A 51 12.93 2.66 13.11
CA TYR A 51 13.28 1.76 14.21
C TYR A 51 14.17 2.48 15.23
N ALA A 52 15.14 3.27 14.75
CA ALA A 52 16.00 4.08 15.60
C ALA A 52 16.49 5.33 14.85
N LEU A 53 16.61 6.44 15.57
CA LEU A 53 17.36 7.62 15.14
C LEU A 53 18.62 7.70 16.00
N LYS A 54 19.79 7.47 15.40
CA LYS A 54 21.08 7.61 16.07
C LYS A 54 21.77 8.89 15.60
N HIS A 55 22.66 9.43 16.43
CA HIS A 55 23.46 10.58 16.04
C HIS A 55 24.87 10.47 16.62
N ARG A 56 25.83 11.15 15.98
CA ARG A 56 27.20 11.26 16.46
C ARG A 56 27.76 12.62 16.10
N ILE A 57 28.48 13.21 17.04
CA ILE A 57 29.35 14.37 16.79
C ILE A 57 30.79 13.90 16.93
N LYS A 58 31.63 14.15 15.93
CA LYS A 58 33.05 13.80 15.99
C LYS A 58 33.79 14.75 16.91
N GLN A 59 34.62 14.19 17.77
CA GLN A 59 35.53 14.95 18.61
C GLN A 59 36.57 15.69 17.75
N THR A 60 37.09 16.80 18.27
CA THR A 60 38.14 17.60 17.63
C THR A 60 39.32 16.75 17.15
N SER A 61 39.79 15.81 17.98
CA SER A 61 40.87 14.88 17.63
C SER A 61 40.50 14.01 16.44
N SER A 62 39.31 13.41 16.43
CA SER A 62 38.84 12.58 15.31
C SER A 62 38.65 13.36 14.00
N ILE A 63 38.28 14.65 14.07
CA ILE A 63 38.23 15.54 12.90
C ILE A 63 39.65 15.75 12.36
N LYS A 64 40.59 16.13 13.24
CA LYS A 64 42.00 16.33 12.90
C LYS A 64 42.62 15.07 12.28
N GLU A 65 42.47 13.91 12.92
CA GLU A 65 42.96 12.62 12.43
C GLU A 65 42.39 12.28 11.05
N LYS A 66 41.09 12.54 10.82
CA LYS A 66 40.47 12.33 9.50
C LYS A 66 41.09 13.25 8.44
N VAL A 67 41.38 14.51 8.77
CA VAL A 67 42.02 15.45 7.85
C VAL A 67 43.44 15.01 7.53
N GLU A 68 44.25 14.68 8.54
CA GLU A 68 45.63 14.21 8.35
C GLU A 68 45.69 12.93 7.52
N ARG A 69 44.78 11.98 7.78
CA ARG A 69 44.64 10.75 6.99
C ARG A 69 44.27 11.04 5.53
N LYS A 70 43.33 11.95 5.29
CA LYS A 70 42.95 12.31 3.92
C LYS A 70 44.09 13.00 3.17
N ARG A 71 44.80 13.93 3.83
CA ARG A 71 45.98 14.58 3.25
C ARG A 71 47.08 13.57 2.91
N SER A 72 47.33 12.59 3.76
CA SER A 72 48.37 11.57 3.52
C SER A 72 47.98 10.60 2.40
N GLU A 73 46.70 10.16 2.36
CA GLU A 73 46.15 9.38 1.26
C GLU A 73 46.29 10.12 -0.08
N SER A 74 45.89 11.40 -0.15
CA SER A 74 45.99 12.19 -1.39
C SER A 74 47.43 12.37 -1.87
N LYS A 75 48.38 12.63 -0.96
CA LYS A 75 49.81 12.70 -1.29
C LYS A 75 50.32 11.39 -1.90
N ARG A 76 49.86 10.24 -1.42
CA ARG A 76 50.27 8.92 -1.93
C ARG A 76 49.81 8.67 -3.37
N PHE A 77 48.66 9.23 -3.76
CA PHE A 77 48.08 9.04 -5.10
C PHE A 77 48.33 10.21 -6.05
N GLY A 78 49.12 11.21 -5.66
CA GLY A 78 49.39 12.41 -6.47
C GLY A 78 48.19 13.33 -6.66
N ASP A 79 47.18 13.22 -5.79
CA ASP A 79 45.96 14.01 -5.85
C ASP A 79 46.15 15.38 -5.18
N THR A 80 45.50 16.40 -5.74
CA THR A 80 45.46 17.79 -5.24
C THR A 80 44.71 17.94 -3.92
N ALA A 81 44.05 16.89 -3.43
CA ALA A 81 43.36 16.86 -2.15
C ALA A 81 44.28 16.96 -0.90
N TRP A 82 45.55 17.31 -1.04
CA TRP A 82 46.40 17.77 0.08
C TRP A 82 45.87 19.04 0.75
N HIS A 83 44.98 19.78 0.08
CA HIS A 83 44.19 20.87 0.63
C HIS A 83 42.91 20.42 1.37
N TYR A 84 42.81 19.14 1.77
CA TYR A 84 41.69 18.70 2.61
C TYR A 84 41.78 19.38 3.99
N GLU A 85 40.69 19.92 4.48
CA GLU A 85 40.64 20.81 5.65
C GLU A 85 39.52 20.38 6.59
N PRO A 86 39.53 20.79 7.87
CA PRO A 86 38.45 20.46 8.81
C PRO A 86 37.05 20.82 8.31
N GLU A 87 36.90 21.93 7.58
CA GLU A 87 35.64 22.39 7.00
C GLU A 87 35.16 21.50 5.83
N HIS A 88 36.03 20.64 5.28
CA HIS A 88 35.67 19.64 4.26
C HIS A 88 35.14 18.33 4.87
N VAL A 89 35.15 18.19 6.21
CA VAL A 89 34.67 16.98 6.89
C VAL A 89 33.13 17.00 6.97
N THR A 90 32.48 16.33 6.04
CA THR A 90 31.01 16.28 5.92
C THR A 90 30.31 15.52 7.04
N ASP A 91 31.00 14.58 7.69
CA ASP A 91 30.50 13.73 8.77
C ASP A 91 30.95 14.20 10.16
N ALA A 92 31.23 15.50 10.33
CA ALA A 92 31.56 16.09 11.62
C ALA A 92 30.36 16.00 12.59
N VAL A 93 29.15 16.18 12.08
CA VAL A 93 27.89 15.72 12.68
C VAL A 93 27.23 14.76 11.70
N GLY A 94 26.77 13.62 12.22
CA GLY A 94 26.12 12.59 11.43
C GLY A 94 24.86 12.08 12.13
N PHE A 95 23.79 11.91 11.37
CA PHE A 95 22.55 11.25 11.80
C PHE A 95 22.42 9.92 11.07
N ARG A 96 21.90 8.90 11.75
CA ARG A 96 21.54 7.61 11.15
C ARG A 96 20.07 7.31 11.40
N ILE A 97 19.31 7.22 10.33
CA ILE A 97 17.90 6.86 10.34
C ILE A 97 17.84 5.38 10.01
N VAL A 98 17.49 4.57 11.00
CA VAL A 98 17.38 3.11 10.86
C VAL A 98 15.92 2.76 10.66
N THR A 99 15.54 2.25 9.48
CA THR A 99 14.18 1.83 9.16
C THR A 99 13.97 0.35 9.49
N LYS A 100 12.71 -0.07 9.69
CA LYS A 100 12.38 -1.48 9.95
C LYS A 100 12.55 -2.36 8.71
N PHE A 101 12.18 -1.83 7.55
CA PHE A 101 12.22 -2.51 6.27
C PHE A 101 12.94 -1.66 5.23
N LEU A 102 13.51 -2.33 4.23
CA LEU A 102 14.22 -1.68 3.14
C LEU A 102 13.33 -0.71 2.36
N GLN A 103 12.09 -1.10 2.07
CA GLN A 103 11.13 -0.25 1.33
C GLN A 103 10.75 1.05 2.06
N HIS A 104 11.11 1.21 3.33
CA HIS A 104 10.86 2.46 4.06
C HIS A 104 12.01 3.46 3.88
N ILE A 105 13.17 3.04 3.36
CA ILE A 105 14.29 3.93 3.08
C ILE A 105 13.88 5.03 2.09
N PRO A 106 13.23 4.75 0.94
CA PRO A 106 12.72 5.79 0.05
C PRO A 106 11.78 6.80 0.72
N LEU A 107 10.90 6.35 1.62
CA LEU A 107 9.98 7.23 2.33
C LEU A 107 10.73 8.18 3.28
N ALA A 108 11.73 7.66 4.01
CA ALA A 108 12.59 8.46 4.86
C ALA A 108 13.43 9.45 4.03
N VAL A 109 13.98 9.03 2.88
CA VAL A 109 14.70 9.91 1.95
C VAL A 109 13.81 11.05 1.46
N SER A 110 12.58 10.74 1.01
CA SER A 110 11.61 11.73 0.56
C SER A 110 11.33 12.77 1.64
N THR A 111 11.14 12.32 2.88
CA THR A 111 10.86 13.17 4.03
C THR A 111 12.01 14.16 4.31
N ILE A 112 13.26 13.68 4.24
CA ILE A 112 14.45 14.54 4.42
C ILE A 112 14.61 15.53 3.26
N ILE A 113 14.38 15.08 2.02
CA ILE A 113 14.40 15.95 0.84
C ILE A 113 13.36 17.07 0.96
N GLU A 114 12.14 16.77 1.43
CA GLU A 114 11.09 17.77 1.64
C GLU A 114 11.47 18.83 2.68
N LEU A 115 12.15 18.41 3.77
CA LEU A 115 12.74 19.35 4.73
C LEU A 115 13.79 20.24 4.06
N ILE A 116 14.69 19.68 3.25
CA ILE A 116 15.73 20.47 2.56
C ILE A 116 15.11 21.46 1.55
N ARG A 117 14.01 21.09 0.88
CA ARG A 117 13.26 21.95 -0.05
C ARG A 117 12.42 23.02 0.64
N HIS A 118 12.24 22.93 1.96
CA HIS A 118 11.31 23.75 2.76
C HIS A 118 9.84 23.56 2.32
N ASN A 119 9.49 22.33 1.91
CA ASN A 119 8.12 21.96 1.55
C ASN A 119 7.36 21.27 2.70
N SER A 120 7.99 21.12 3.86
CA SER A 120 7.38 20.56 5.06
C SER A 120 6.51 21.58 5.81
N VAL A 121 5.53 21.09 6.57
CA VAL A 121 4.71 21.92 7.46
C VAL A 121 5.53 22.47 8.63
N ILE A 122 6.60 21.76 9.01
CA ILE A 122 7.51 22.17 10.10
C ILE A 122 8.63 23.03 9.50
N ALA A 123 9.02 24.09 10.22
CA ALA A 123 10.13 24.95 9.83
C ALA A 123 11.43 24.14 9.73
N SER A 124 12.07 24.23 8.56
CA SER A 124 13.28 23.47 8.27
C SER A 124 14.53 24.23 8.71
N PRO A 125 15.45 23.59 9.46
CA PRO A 125 16.74 24.17 9.81
C PRO A 125 17.77 24.03 8.67
N PHE A 126 17.46 23.28 7.61
CA PHE A 126 18.38 23.19 6.46
C PHE A 126 18.42 24.51 5.69
N LYS A 127 19.53 24.77 5.01
CA LYS A 127 19.55 25.78 3.94
C LYS A 127 18.60 25.31 2.84
N LYS A 128 17.68 26.18 2.42
CA LYS A 128 16.73 25.87 1.35
C LYS A 128 17.48 25.43 0.09
N ASP A 129 17.10 24.29 -0.46
CA ASP A 129 17.74 23.65 -1.63
C ASP A 129 19.22 23.31 -1.41
N GLY A 130 19.66 23.26 -0.15
CA GLY A 130 21.05 23.05 0.25
C GLY A 130 21.49 21.59 0.28
N LEU A 131 20.95 20.72 -0.59
CA LEU A 131 21.47 19.36 -0.75
C LEU A 131 22.80 19.45 -1.52
N LYS A 132 23.89 18.98 -0.89
CA LYS A 132 25.23 19.01 -1.47
C LYS A 132 25.51 17.75 -2.28
N GLU A 133 25.13 16.59 -1.74
CA GLU A 133 25.50 15.28 -2.27
C GLU A 133 24.46 14.24 -1.86
N LEU A 134 24.13 13.33 -2.78
CA LEU A 134 23.39 12.11 -2.48
C LEU A 134 24.11 10.92 -3.11
N VAL A 135 24.46 9.93 -2.29
CA VAL A 135 25.14 8.70 -2.73
C VAL A 135 24.33 7.48 -2.30
N ILE A 136 24.13 6.55 -3.24
CA ILE A 136 23.51 5.25 -2.94
C ILE A 136 24.62 4.21 -2.91
N TYR A 137 24.92 3.67 -1.74
CA TYR A 137 25.78 2.50 -1.62
C TYR A 137 24.94 1.24 -1.68
N THR A 138 25.30 0.30 -2.55
CA THR A 138 24.55 -0.94 -2.71
C THR A 138 25.47 -2.12 -2.98
N SER A 139 25.14 -3.28 -2.40
CA SER A 139 25.75 -4.58 -2.75
C SER A 139 24.94 -5.32 -3.83
N ARG A 140 23.81 -4.77 -4.26
CA ARG A 140 22.85 -5.46 -5.13
C ARG A 140 23.26 -5.32 -6.60
N PRO A 141 22.99 -6.35 -7.42
CA PRO A 141 23.20 -6.26 -8.85
C PRO A 141 22.24 -5.26 -9.49
N ASP A 142 22.66 -4.68 -10.61
CA ASP A 142 21.81 -3.80 -11.41
C ASP A 142 20.55 -4.55 -11.89
N GLY A 143 19.40 -3.90 -11.79
CA GLY A 143 18.10 -4.47 -12.16
C GLY A 143 17.49 -5.45 -11.16
N ASP A 144 18.04 -5.58 -9.94
CA ASP A 144 17.34 -6.29 -8.85
C ASP A 144 15.97 -5.64 -8.59
N PRO A 145 14.83 -6.34 -8.80
CA PRO A 145 13.50 -5.78 -8.63
C PRO A 145 13.17 -5.40 -7.18
N LEU A 146 13.98 -5.86 -6.21
CA LEU A 146 13.87 -5.49 -4.80
C LEU A 146 14.87 -4.40 -4.41
N SER A 147 15.61 -3.83 -5.37
CA SER A 147 16.50 -2.71 -5.14
C SER A 147 15.71 -1.42 -5.00
N ILE A 148 16.09 -0.59 -4.04
CA ILE A 148 15.50 0.75 -3.84
C ILE A 148 16.13 1.81 -4.74
N ASN A 149 17.12 1.46 -5.57
CA ASN A 149 17.86 2.43 -6.37
C ASN A 149 16.93 3.26 -7.26
N GLU A 150 16.04 2.60 -8.02
CA GLU A 150 15.13 3.29 -8.94
C GLU A 150 14.15 4.21 -8.20
N ASP A 151 13.67 3.80 -7.01
CA ASP A 151 12.81 4.63 -6.17
C ASP A 151 13.53 5.91 -5.73
N ILE A 152 14.78 5.78 -5.25
CA ILE A 152 15.58 6.94 -4.84
C ILE A 152 15.90 7.85 -6.03
N LEU A 153 16.27 7.28 -7.18
CA LEU A 153 16.52 8.03 -8.41
C LEU A 153 15.27 8.79 -8.86
N GLY A 154 14.10 8.15 -8.77
CA GLY A 154 12.80 8.77 -9.05
C GLY A 154 12.49 9.94 -8.11
N LEU A 155 12.81 9.81 -6.82
CA LEU A 155 12.66 10.90 -5.84
C LEU A 155 13.60 12.07 -6.18
N VAL A 156 14.88 11.82 -6.42
CA VAL A 156 15.83 12.88 -6.77
C VAL A 156 15.37 13.67 -7.99
N LYS A 157 14.91 12.97 -9.04
CA LYS A 157 14.35 13.58 -10.24
C LYS A 157 13.08 14.38 -9.95
N LYS A 158 12.17 13.82 -9.14
CA LYS A 158 10.91 14.48 -8.74
C LYS A 158 11.17 15.82 -8.04
N TYR A 159 12.20 15.92 -7.20
CA TYR A 159 12.50 17.14 -6.45
C TYR A 159 13.53 18.07 -7.11
N GLY A 160 14.08 17.70 -8.27
CA GLY A 160 15.01 18.53 -9.05
C GLY A 160 16.44 18.57 -8.49
N PHE A 161 16.93 17.45 -7.96
CA PHE A 161 18.27 17.31 -7.37
C PHE A 161 19.23 16.43 -8.20
N GLU A 162 18.97 16.26 -9.50
CA GLU A 162 19.74 15.35 -10.35
C GLU A 162 21.23 15.72 -10.43
N ALA A 163 21.55 17.01 -10.34
CA ALA A 163 22.92 17.52 -10.41
C ALA A 163 23.79 17.12 -9.19
N VAL A 164 23.18 16.72 -8.08
CA VAL A 164 23.89 16.36 -6.83
C VAL A 164 23.94 14.86 -6.56
N LEU A 165 23.26 14.07 -7.39
CA LEU A 165 23.25 12.62 -7.32
C LEU A 165 24.54 12.04 -7.89
N GLN A 166 25.23 11.25 -7.07
CA GLN A 166 26.32 10.41 -7.53
C GLN A 166 25.76 9.09 -8.09
N PRO A 167 26.44 8.48 -9.09
CA PRO A 167 26.10 7.13 -9.51
C PRO A 167 26.09 6.16 -8.31
N PRO A 168 25.17 5.19 -8.26
CA PRO A 168 25.20 4.15 -7.24
C PRO A 168 26.59 3.49 -7.18
N GLU A 169 27.14 3.33 -5.98
CA GLU A 169 28.48 2.80 -5.77
C GLU A 169 28.46 1.43 -5.08
N THR A 170 29.07 0.44 -5.72
CA THR A 170 29.28 -0.89 -5.16
C THR A 170 30.62 -0.96 -4.43
N LYS A 171 30.59 -0.96 -3.09
CA LYS A 171 31.82 -1.13 -2.28
C LYS A 171 32.26 -2.60 -2.28
N LYS A 172 33.58 -2.83 -2.36
CA LYS A 172 34.17 -4.18 -2.23
C LYS A 172 33.82 -4.90 -0.92
N SER A 173 33.51 -4.15 0.14
CA SER A 173 33.07 -4.72 1.43
C SER A 173 31.62 -5.18 1.42
N GLY A 174 30.84 -4.90 0.37
CA GLY A 174 29.40 -5.14 0.35
C GLY A 174 28.59 -4.11 1.15
N TYR A 175 29.21 -2.99 1.56
CA TYR A 175 28.55 -1.92 2.30
C TYR A 175 27.37 -1.33 1.51
N SER A 176 26.21 -1.21 2.18
CA SER A 176 24.99 -0.61 1.63
C SER A 176 24.36 0.40 2.59
N SER A 177 23.91 1.53 2.06
CA SER A 177 23.29 2.66 2.78
C SER A 177 22.98 3.79 1.78
N VAL A 178 21.95 4.62 2.06
CA VAL A 178 21.74 5.88 1.34
C VAL A 178 22.32 7.04 2.15
N HIS A 179 23.21 7.83 1.56
CA HIS A 179 23.87 8.97 2.21
C HIS A 179 23.40 10.28 1.59
N LEU A 180 22.99 11.21 2.44
CA LEU A 180 22.67 12.58 2.06
C LEU A 180 23.61 13.53 2.81
N VAL A 181 24.20 14.49 2.11
CA VAL A 181 24.94 15.60 2.71
C VAL A 181 24.21 16.90 2.41
N ALA A 182 23.82 17.64 3.43
CA ALA A 182 23.09 18.89 3.29
C ALA A 182 23.69 20.02 4.12
N TYR A 183 23.40 21.27 3.76
CA TYR A 183 23.85 22.46 4.48
C TYR A 183 22.83 22.88 5.55
N VAL A 184 23.34 23.29 6.70
CA VAL A 184 22.61 23.91 7.82
C VAL A 184 23.30 25.23 8.16
N PRO A 185 22.63 26.39 8.03
CA PRO A 185 23.19 27.65 8.48
C PRO A 185 23.33 27.64 10.00
N VAL A 186 24.55 27.84 10.50
CA VAL A 186 24.85 27.89 11.95
C VAL A 186 25.53 29.20 12.32
N HIS A 187 25.16 29.72 13.48
CA HIS A 187 25.79 30.87 14.12
C HIS A 187 26.33 30.45 15.48
N PHE A 188 27.64 30.59 15.70
CA PHE A 188 28.25 30.23 16.99
C PHE A 188 29.51 31.05 17.29
N LYS A 189 29.94 31.01 18.54
CA LYS A 189 31.21 31.62 18.97
C LYS A 189 32.32 30.59 18.89
N GLY A 190 33.29 30.82 18.01
CA GLY A 190 34.43 29.93 17.81
C GLY A 190 35.35 29.82 19.04
N PRO A 191 36.26 28.83 19.07
CA PRO A 191 37.23 28.65 20.17
C PRO A 191 38.15 29.86 20.37
N ASP A 192 38.31 30.69 19.34
CA ASP A 192 39.05 31.96 19.36
C ASP A 192 38.20 33.15 19.83
N GLY A 193 36.96 32.90 20.27
CA GLY A 193 36.03 33.91 20.76
C GLY A 193 35.34 34.73 19.68
N LYS A 194 35.57 34.45 18.39
CA LYS A 194 34.94 35.17 17.27
C LYS A 194 33.58 34.58 16.94
N ASN A 195 32.64 35.43 16.53
CA ASN A 195 31.39 34.95 15.96
C ASN A 195 31.67 34.37 14.56
N VAL A 196 31.06 33.22 14.28
CA VAL A 196 31.22 32.47 13.03
C VAL A 196 29.83 32.18 12.49
N ASP A 197 29.61 32.59 11.24
CA ASP A 197 28.42 32.34 10.44
C ASP A 197 28.81 31.50 9.24
N ILE A 198 28.35 30.25 9.19
CA ILE A 198 28.70 29.31 8.10
C ILE A 198 27.54 28.40 7.74
N ASP A 199 27.51 27.97 6.47
CA ASP A 199 26.68 26.86 6.02
C ASP A 199 27.41 25.55 6.35
N PHE A 200 27.07 24.94 7.49
CA PHE A 200 27.71 23.72 7.96
C PHE A 200 27.16 22.48 7.27
N THR A 201 28.03 21.56 6.84
CA THR A 201 27.59 20.30 6.22
C THR A 201 27.21 19.26 7.27
N VAL A 202 26.10 18.58 7.06
CA VAL A 202 25.61 17.48 7.88
C VAL A 202 25.41 16.25 7.03
N GLU A 203 25.87 15.09 7.51
CA GLU A 203 25.66 13.79 6.87
C GLU A 203 24.46 13.06 7.50
N ILE A 204 23.56 12.55 6.66
CA ILE A 204 22.42 11.74 7.06
C ILE A 204 22.51 10.40 6.33
N GLN A 205 22.66 9.33 7.10
CA GLN A 205 22.72 7.97 6.59
C GLN A 205 21.37 7.29 6.85
N ILE A 206 20.78 6.71 5.82
CA ILE A 206 19.52 5.97 5.92
C ILE A 206 19.80 4.51 5.57
N ARG A 207 19.34 3.62 6.46
CA ARG A 207 19.62 2.18 6.44
C ARG A 207 18.42 1.43 6.98
N ASP A 208 18.28 0.15 6.64
CA ASP A 208 17.42 -0.73 7.42
C ASP A 208 18.15 -1.31 8.65
N ILE A 209 17.41 -2.04 9.50
CA ILE A 209 17.97 -2.66 10.71
C ILE A 209 19.11 -3.66 10.43
N PHE A 210 19.09 -4.34 9.29
CA PHE A 210 20.06 -5.37 8.94
C PHE A 210 21.35 -4.74 8.40
N GLU A 211 21.21 -3.71 7.56
CA GLU A 211 22.32 -2.87 7.10
C GLU A 211 23.03 -2.19 8.27
N GLU A 212 22.28 -1.66 9.24
CA GLU A 212 22.87 -1.04 10.44
C GLU A 212 23.62 -2.07 11.30
N ALA A 213 23.03 -3.25 11.54
CA ALA A 213 23.68 -4.31 12.33
C ALA A 213 25.00 -4.77 11.70
N TRP A 214 25.00 -4.94 10.36
CA TRP A 214 26.22 -5.28 9.64
C TRP A 214 27.26 -4.15 9.70
N CYS A 215 26.86 -2.90 9.45
CA CYS A 215 27.76 -1.75 9.45
C CYS A 215 28.43 -1.53 10.82
N GLU A 216 27.69 -1.68 11.93
CA GLU A 216 28.26 -1.57 13.27
C GLU A 216 29.23 -2.71 13.57
N THR A 217 28.95 -3.93 13.09
CA THR A 217 29.86 -5.07 13.22
C THR A 217 31.14 -4.86 12.41
N GLU A 218 31.02 -4.43 11.15
CA GLU A 218 32.16 -4.12 10.29
C GLU A 218 33.04 -3.01 10.87
N HIS A 219 32.40 -1.95 11.37
CA HIS A 219 33.07 -0.84 12.04
C HIS A 219 33.81 -1.33 13.28
N ALA A 220 33.17 -2.07 14.18
CA ALA A 220 33.82 -2.60 15.38
C ALA A 220 35.04 -3.48 15.06
N LEU A 221 34.92 -4.39 14.08
CA LEU A 221 36.01 -5.27 13.66
C LEU A 221 37.18 -4.50 13.04
N ARG A 222 36.92 -3.46 12.26
CA ARG A 222 37.98 -2.60 11.70
C ARG A 222 38.72 -1.78 12.76
N TYR A 223 38.07 -1.44 13.86
CA TYR A 223 38.71 -0.67 14.94
C TYR A 223 39.61 -1.52 15.84
N ILE A 224 39.45 -2.84 15.87
CA ILE A 224 40.29 -3.73 16.69
C ILE A 224 41.77 -3.66 16.26
N PRO A 225 42.14 -3.84 14.98
CA PRO A 225 43.54 -3.76 14.54
C PRO A 225 44.10 -2.33 14.54
N GLN A 226 43.23 -1.30 14.39
CA GLN A 226 43.65 0.10 14.36
C GLN A 226 44.27 0.60 15.67
N ARG A 227 44.15 -0.15 16.77
CA ARG A 227 44.93 0.12 17.99
C ARG A 227 46.45 -0.07 17.78
N GLY A 228 46.89 -0.64 16.66
CA GLY A 228 48.31 -0.85 16.32
C GLY A 228 48.83 -0.18 15.03
N GLY A 229 48.00 0.49 14.21
CA GLY A 229 48.43 1.10 12.94
C GLY A 229 47.39 1.02 11.81
N SER A 230 47.67 1.61 10.64
CA SER A 230 46.76 1.63 9.48
C SER A 230 46.41 0.22 8.99
N LEU A 231 45.12 -0.05 8.72
CA LEU A 231 44.65 -1.33 8.16
C LEU A 231 45.25 -1.54 6.77
N ASP A 232 46.24 -2.42 6.65
CA ASP A 232 46.65 -2.98 5.38
C ASP A 232 45.68 -4.12 5.03
N PRO A 233 44.97 -4.09 3.89
CA PRO A 233 44.16 -5.23 3.43
C PRO A 233 44.95 -6.53 3.30
N SER A 234 46.29 -6.46 3.24
CA SER A 234 47.17 -7.62 3.25
C SER A 234 47.33 -8.26 4.64
N ASP A 235 46.90 -7.57 5.71
CA ASP A 235 47.00 -8.00 7.10
C ASP A 235 46.37 -9.40 7.28
N PRO A 236 47.17 -10.40 7.69
CA PRO A 236 46.69 -11.75 7.91
C PRO A 236 45.49 -11.83 8.83
N GLN A 237 45.38 -10.95 9.85
CA GLN A 237 44.25 -10.94 10.76
C GLN A 237 42.95 -10.61 10.03
N ILE A 238 42.96 -9.59 9.15
CA ILE A 238 41.78 -9.21 8.34
C ILE A 238 41.34 -10.37 7.45
N LYS A 239 42.30 -11.08 6.85
CA LYS A 239 42.01 -12.24 5.99
C LYS A 239 41.30 -13.37 6.72
N THR A 240 41.48 -13.51 8.03
CA THR A 240 40.83 -14.59 8.80
C THR A 240 39.33 -14.33 9.02
N TRP A 241 38.92 -13.10 9.31
CA TRP A 241 37.52 -12.80 9.64
C TRP A 241 36.70 -12.20 8.49
N MET A 242 37.34 -11.57 7.49
CA MET A 242 36.63 -10.92 6.37
C MET A 242 35.69 -11.87 5.60
N PRO A 243 36.07 -13.13 5.29
CA PRO A 243 35.14 -14.06 4.63
C PRO A 243 33.87 -14.32 5.44
N TYR A 244 33.97 -14.41 6.77
CA TYR A 244 32.82 -14.60 7.66
C TYR A 244 31.96 -13.34 7.74
N LEU A 245 32.56 -12.15 7.73
CA LEU A 245 31.82 -10.88 7.68
C LEU A 245 31.06 -10.71 6.36
N ASN A 246 31.65 -11.14 5.24
CA ASN A 246 30.98 -11.15 3.94
C ASN A 246 29.83 -12.17 3.91
N ALA A 247 30.02 -13.36 4.49
CA ALA A 247 28.95 -14.35 4.62
C ALA A 247 27.80 -13.80 5.49
N LEU A 248 28.10 -13.14 6.60
CA LEU A 248 27.12 -12.44 7.44
C LEU A 248 26.38 -11.36 6.65
N LYS A 249 27.08 -10.56 5.81
CA LYS A 249 26.42 -9.56 4.95
C LYS A 249 25.38 -10.22 4.05
N THR A 250 25.76 -11.27 3.34
CA THR A 250 24.86 -11.99 2.43
C THR A 250 23.63 -12.53 3.18
N SER A 251 23.81 -13.08 4.39
CA SER A 251 22.69 -13.55 5.21
C SER A 251 21.76 -12.41 5.65
N LEU A 252 22.33 -11.27 6.06
CA LEU A 252 21.56 -10.10 6.48
C LEU A 252 20.83 -9.43 5.31
N ASP A 253 21.43 -9.38 4.12
CA ASP A 253 20.78 -8.92 2.90
C ASP A 253 19.60 -9.80 2.52
N GLY A 254 19.76 -11.13 2.62
CA GLY A 254 18.66 -12.07 2.43
C GLY A 254 17.54 -11.87 3.45
N ALA A 255 17.86 -11.64 4.71
CA ALA A 255 16.88 -11.36 5.76
C ALA A 255 16.12 -10.04 5.51
N SER A 256 16.83 -8.98 5.11
CA SER A 256 16.23 -7.69 4.70
C SER A 256 15.23 -7.85 3.56
N GLN A 257 15.61 -8.61 2.51
CA GLN A 257 14.71 -8.90 1.39
C GLN A 257 13.48 -9.69 1.83
N GLN A 258 13.65 -10.75 2.62
CA GLN A 258 12.52 -11.55 3.10
C GLN A 258 11.59 -10.75 4.00
N ALA A 259 12.12 -9.91 4.90
CA ALA A 259 11.31 -9.02 5.73
C ALA A 259 10.48 -8.05 4.87
N SER A 260 11.07 -7.52 3.81
CA SER A 260 10.40 -6.64 2.84
C SER A 260 9.28 -7.36 2.09
N ILE A 261 9.53 -8.59 1.61
CA ILE A 261 8.51 -9.44 0.96
C ILE A 261 7.36 -9.77 1.92
N ILE A 262 7.66 -10.16 3.16
CA ILE A 262 6.65 -10.46 4.19
C ILE A 262 5.77 -9.24 4.46
N PHE A 263 6.38 -8.06 4.61
CA PHE A 263 5.64 -6.83 4.82
C PHE A 263 4.74 -6.50 3.64
N ASN A 264 5.24 -6.57 2.41
CA ASN A 264 4.45 -6.30 1.20
C ASN A 264 3.29 -7.30 1.07
N ASN A 265 3.52 -8.58 1.36
CA ASN A 265 2.49 -9.60 1.39
C ASN A 265 1.48 -9.37 2.52
N ALA A 266 1.90 -8.88 3.68
CA ALA A 266 1.02 -8.54 4.80
C ALA A 266 0.12 -7.35 4.46
N ILE A 267 0.67 -6.30 3.82
CA ILE A 267 -0.11 -5.17 3.30
C ILE A 267 -1.09 -5.66 2.23
N ALA A 268 -0.64 -6.45 1.26
CA ALA A 268 -1.50 -7.00 0.22
C ALA A 268 -2.62 -7.86 0.82
N SER A 269 -2.30 -8.70 1.80
CA SER A 269 -3.27 -9.56 2.49
C SER A 269 -4.27 -8.75 3.33
N ARG A 270 -3.84 -7.67 3.99
CA ARG A 270 -4.74 -6.73 4.67
C ARG A 270 -5.69 -6.09 3.69
N LYS A 271 -5.21 -5.59 2.55
CA LYS A 271 -6.05 -4.98 1.51
C LYS A 271 -7.04 -5.96 0.88
N ILE A 272 -6.66 -7.22 0.75
CA ILE A 272 -7.58 -8.30 0.33
C ILE A 272 -8.64 -8.55 1.40
N ALA A 273 -8.30 -8.46 2.68
CA ALA A 273 -9.23 -8.66 3.80
C ALA A 273 -10.11 -7.43 4.11
N ASP A 274 -9.59 -6.22 3.91
CA ASP A 274 -10.24 -4.92 4.13
C ASP A 274 -11.15 -4.48 2.97
N SER A 275 -11.27 -5.29 1.90
CA SER A 275 -12.16 -5.03 0.77
C SER A 275 -13.32 -6.05 0.68
N PRO A 276 -14.19 -6.16 1.70
CA PRO A 276 -15.34 -7.07 1.62
C PRO A 276 -16.34 -6.65 0.52
N THR A 277 -16.37 -5.38 0.09
CA THR A 277 -17.39 -4.89 -0.86
C THR A 277 -16.92 -4.66 -2.32
N ARG A 278 -15.65 -4.86 -2.67
CA ARG A 278 -15.10 -4.38 -3.97
C ARG A 278 -14.49 -5.43 -4.90
N THR A 279 -14.70 -6.73 -4.64
CA THR A 279 -14.23 -7.82 -5.54
C THR A 279 -15.26 -8.29 -6.59
N ASP A 280 -16.42 -7.64 -6.72
CA ASP A 280 -17.53 -8.17 -7.53
C ASP A 280 -17.62 -7.61 -8.96
N SER A 281 -16.82 -6.61 -9.36
CA SER A 281 -16.80 -6.13 -10.76
C SER A 281 -15.78 -6.90 -11.59
N ARG A 282 -15.95 -8.22 -11.74
CA ARG A 282 -15.29 -8.89 -12.85
C ARG A 282 -15.86 -8.33 -14.15
N PRO A 283 -15.03 -7.82 -15.07
CA PRO A 283 -15.49 -7.49 -16.39
C PRO A 283 -15.96 -8.77 -17.08
N ALA A 284 -17.02 -8.70 -17.89
CA ALA A 284 -17.54 -9.88 -18.58
C ALA A 284 -16.46 -10.48 -19.50
N ASP A 285 -15.70 -9.62 -20.17
CA ASP A 285 -14.53 -10.00 -20.96
C ASP A 285 -13.22 -9.63 -20.28
N SER A 286 -12.17 -10.41 -20.55
CA SER A 286 -10.81 -10.00 -20.20
C SER A 286 -10.42 -8.74 -20.97
N ALA A 287 -9.64 -7.85 -20.34
CA ALA A 287 -9.10 -6.65 -20.99
C ALA A 287 -8.37 -6.98 -22.30
N ALA A 288 -7.63 -8.10 -22.31
CA ALA A 288 -6.94 -8.59 -23.50
C ALA A 288 -7.89 -8.97 -24.65
N SER A 289 -9.00 -9.65 -24.34
CA SER A 289 -10.01 -10.02 -25.34
C SER A 289 -10.69 -8.79 -25.93
N ALA A 290 -11.20 -7.90 -25.07
CA ALA A 290 -11.86 -6.66 -25.50
C ALA A 290 -10.92 -5.78 -26.34
N ARG A 291 -9.65 -5.66 -25.94
CA ARG A 291 -8.63 -4.94 -26.71
C ARG A 291 -8.40 -5.57 -28.07
N SER A 292 -8.21 -6.90 -28.14
CA SER A 292 -7.96 -7.60 -29.40
C SER A 292 -9.12 -7.44 -30.39
N ILE A 293 -10.36 -7.49 -29.90
CA ILE A 293 -11.56 -7.25 -30.70
C ILE A 293 -11.53 -5.82 -31.26
N LEU A 294 -11.36 -4.81 -30.40
CA LEU A 294 -11.34 -3.41 -30.82
C LEU A 294 -10.18 -3.08 -31.77
N GLN A 295 -9.00 -3.66 -31.58
CA GLN A 295 -7.85 -3.48 -32.49
C GLN A 295 -8.11 -4.02 -33.90
N SER A 296 -8.97 -5.03 -34.04
CA SER A 296 -9.28 -5.63 -35.36
C SER A 296 -10.16 -4.74 -36.25
N VAL A 297 -10.86 -3.76 -35.67
CA VAL A 297 -11.72 -2.81 -36.41
C VAL A 297 -11.26 -1.37 -36.37
N LEU A 298 -10.54 -0.97 -35.32
CA LEU A 298 -10.05 0.39 -35.23
C LEU A 298 -8.87 0.61 -36.20
N PRO A 299 -8.79 1.77 -36.85
CA PRO A 299 -7.63 2.18 -37.62
C PRO A 299 -6.33 2.09 -36.81
N THR A 300 -5.21 1.75 -37.49
CA THR A 300 -3.90 1.57 -36.84
C THR A 300 -3.43 2.80 -36.06
N ASP A 301 -3.79 4.01 -36.49
CA ASP A 301 -3.45 5.25 -35.81
C ASP A 301 -4.14 5.43 -34.44
N MET A 302 -5.14 4.59 -34.12
CA MET A 302 -5.81 4.56 -32.81
C MET A 302 -5.31 3.44 -31.88
N HIS A 303 -4.49 2.51 -32.38
CA HIS A 303 -4.09 1.31 -31.63
C HIS A 303 -3.25 1.63 -30.40
N GLU A 304 -2.38 2.65 -30.47
CA GLU A 304 -1.56 3.06 -29.33
C GLU A 304 -2.42 3.63 -28.20
N LEU A 305 -3.34 4.54 -28.53
CA LEU A 305 -4.25 5.15 -27.54
C LEU A 305 -5.14 4.10 -26.88
N LEU A 306 -5.68 3.15 -27.66
CA LEU A 306 -6.43 2.00 -27.13
C LEU A 306 -5.59 1.13 -26.20
N THR A 307 -4.34 0.84 -26.60
CA THR A 307 -3.42 0.04 -25.78
C THR A 307 -3.13 0.74 -24.45
N ASN A 308 -2.91 2.05 -24.46
CA ASN A 308 -2.68 2.85 -23.27
C ASN A 308 -3.91 2.92 -22.35
N ALA A 309 -5.12 3.01 -22.92
CA ALA A 309 -6.37 2.97 -22.15
C ALA A 309 -6.52 1.64 -21.39
N PHE A 310 -6.33 0.50 -22.08
CA PHE A 310 -6.39 -0.82 -21.44
C PHE A 310 -5.24 -1.05 -20.45
N LEU A 311 -4.01 -0.61 -20.74
CA LEU A 311 -2.90 -0.70 -19.78
C LEU A 311 -3.20 0.12 -18.51
N THR A 312 -3.78 1.30 -18.67
CA THR A 312 -4.19 2.14 -17.53
C THR A 312 -5.27 1.45 -16.70
N ARG A 313 -6.26 0.82 -17.35
CA ARG A 313 -7.28 0.00 -16.67
C ARG A 313 -6.67 -1.20 -15.94
N GLU A 314 -5.77 -1.96 -16.58
CA GLU A 314 -5.08 -3.09 -15.95
C GLU A 314 -4.23 -2.65 -14.76
N ASN A 315 -3.54 -1.51 -14.87
CA ASN A 315 -2.80 -0.92 -13.76
C ASN A 315 -3.74 -0.50 -12.62
N ALA A 316 -4.95 -0.01 -12.92
CA ALA A 316 -5.97 0.26 -11.92
C ALA A 316 -6.42 -1.04 -11.22
N GLU A 317 -6.67 -2.12 -11.97
CA GLU A 317 -7.04 -3.42 -11.42
C GLU A 317 -5.94 -4.02 -10.52
N ARG A 318 -4.66 -3.77 -10.85
CA ARG A 318 -3.50 -4.19 -10.04
C ARG A 318 -3.16 -3.21 -8.92
N SER A 319 -3.70 -1.99 -8.92
CA SER A 319 -3.39 -0.99 -7.91
C SER A 319 -3.93 -1.42 -6.55
N HIS A 320 -3.05 -1.36 -5.56
CA HIS A 320 -3.38 -1.62 -4.16
C HIS A 320 -3.72 -0.35 -3.39
N ASP A 321 -3.47 0.84 -3.94
CA ASP A 321 -3.91 2.09 -3.32
C ASP A 321 -5.29 2.45 -3.88
N GLU A 322 -6.30 2.56 -3.01
CA GLU A 322 -7.69 2.79 -3.43
C GLU A 322 -7.88 4.15 -4.11
N LYS A 323 -7.12 5.16 -3.68
CA LYS A 323 -7.15 6.48 -4.33
C LYS A 323 -6.52 6.39 -5.71
N ALA A 324 -5.27 5.90 -5.83
CA ALA A 324 -4.63 5.72 -7.13
C ALA A 324 -5.43 4.78 -8.06
N LYS A 325 -6.09 3.76 -7.52
CA LYS A 325 -6.98 2.87 -8.27
C LYS A 325 -8.16 3.62 -8.86
N LYS A 326 -8.87 4.42 -8.05
CA LYS A 326 -9.96 5.29 -8.53
C LYS A 326 -9.45 6.26 -9.61
N ASP A 327 -8.33 6.92 -9.35
CA ASP A 327 -7.72 7.88 -10.28
C ASP A 327 -7.31 7.22 -11.60
N LEU A 328 -6.74 6.01 -11.57
CA LEU A 328 -6.36 5.25 -12.76
C LEU A 328 -7.58 4.77 -13.54
N PHE A 329 -8.64 4.30 -12.87
CA PHE A 329 -9.89 3.98 -13.55
C PHE A 329 -10.51 5.20 -14.22
N LEU A 330 -10.56 6.34 -13.53
CA LEU A 330 -11.06 7.58 -14.12
C LEU A 330 -10.20 8.02 -15.32
N LYS A 331 -8.87 7.89 -15.21
CA LYS A 331 -7.96 8.17 -16.33
C LYS A 331 -8.21 7.24 -17.52
N ALA A 332 -8.44 5.95 -17.28
CA ALA A 332 -8.79 5.00 -18.33
C ALA A 332 -10.14 5.35 -18.98
N ALA A 333 -11.16 5.72 -18.19
CA ALA A 333 -12.46 6.18 -18.69
C ALA A 333 -12.31 7.39 -19.63
N LEU A 334 -11.54 8.40 -19.23
CA LEU A 334 -11.28 9.58 -20.06
C LEU A 334 -10.59 9.22 -21.38
N ALA A 335 -9.67 8.25 -21.37
CA ALA A 335 -9.03 7.76 -22.59
C ALA A 335 -10.00 7.01 -23.52
N PHE A 336 -10.92 6.21 -22.97
CA PHE A 336 -11.98 5.56 -23.75
C PHE A 336 -12.98 6.57 -24.34
N ASP A 337 -13.35 7.62 -23.59
CA ASP A 337 -14.17 8.73 -24.08
C ASP A 337 -13.49 9.51 -25.21
N GLU A 338 -12.17 9.73 -25.12
CA GLU A 338 -11.39 10.34 -26.20
C GLU A 338 -11.37 9.47 -27.47
N LEU A 339 -11.10 8.17 -27.32
CA LEU A 339 -11.19 7.20 -28.41
C LEU A 339 -12.57 7.20 -29.08
N TYR A 340 -13.63 7.30 -28.27
CA TYR A 340 -15.00 7.38 -28.75
C TYR A 340 -15.21 8.58 -29.66
N LYS A 341 -14.79 9.77 -29.23
CA LYS A 341 -14.90 11.02 -30.00
C LYS A 341 -14.09 10.96 -31.31
N ILE A 342 -12.91 10.34 -31.29
CA ILE A 342 -12.10 10.14 -32.49
C ILE A 342 -12.81 9.18 -33.47
N ALA A 343 -13.36 8.08 -32.97
CA ALA A 343 -14.12 7.11 -33.78
C ALA A 343 -15.39 7.73 -34.39
N GLU A 344 -16.08 8.57 -33.63
CA GLU A 344 -17.24 9.35 -34.10
C GLU A 344 -16.84 10.29 -35.24
N LYS A 345 -15.79 11.10 -35.05
CA LYS A 345 -15.28 12.02 -36.07
C LYS A 345 -14.85 11.32 -37.35
N LYS A 346 -14.32 10.09 -37.23
CA LYS A 346 -13.92 9.23 -38.36
C LYS A 346 -15.10 8.45 -38.98
N ASN A 347 -16.31 8.56 -38.43
CA ASN A 347 -17.52 7.83 -38.85
C ASN A 347 -17.34 6.29 -38.82
N ILE A 348 -16.65 5.77 -37.81
CA ILE A 348 -16.37 4.33 -37.66
C ILE A 348 -17.06 3.68 -36.46
N LEU A 349 -17.92 4.41 -35.74
CA LEU A 349 -18.67 3.88 -34.58
C LEU A 349 -19.51 2.64 -34.91
N SER A 350 -20.02 2.55 -36.15
CA SER A 350 -20.81 1.41 -36.63
C SER A 350 -19.98 0.26 -37.22
N ALA A 351 -18.64 0.36 -37.22
CA ALA A 351 -17.78 -0.73 -37.68
C ALA A 351 -17.91 -1.94 -36.74
N LYS A 352 -18.11 -3.14 -37.30
CA LYS A 352 -18.49 -4.35 -36.53
C LYS A 352 -17.35 -5.37 -36.41
N VAL A 353 -17.29 -6.03 -35.25
CA VAL A 353 -16.59 -7.31 -35.03
C VAL A 353 -17.56 -8.29 -34.40
N GLY A 354 -17.87 -9.38 -35.13
CA GLY A 354 -18.89 -10.32 -34.68
C GLY A 354 -20.24 -9.62 -34.47
N ASN A 355 -20.76 -9.68 -33.24
CA ASN A 355 -22.06 -9.11 -32.87
C ASN A 355 -21.98 -7.66 -32.35
N TRP A 356 -20.78 -7.11 -32.14
CA TRP A 356 -20.58 -5.80 -31.52
C TRP A 356 -20.03 -4.79 -32.51
N ASP A 357 -20.27 -3.50 -32.26
CA ASP A 357 -19.60 -2.42 -32.98
C ASP A 357 -18.69 -1.59 -32.07
N VAL A 358 -17.92 -0.69 -32.68
CA VAL A 358 -16.96 0.17 -31.98
C VAL A 358 -17.65 1.04 -30.91
N ASP A 359 -18.87 1.53 -31.17
CA ASP A 359 -19.70 2.26 -30.21
C ASP A 359 -19.96 1.43 -28.95
N TYR A 360 -20.38 0.17 -29.10
CA TYR A 360 -20.56 -0.75 -27.97
C TYR A 360 -19.28 -0.90 -27.14
N GLY A 361 -18.18 -1.29 -27.80
CA GLY A 361 -16.95 -1.66 -27.08
C GLY A 361 -16.33 -0.49 -26.31
N LEU A 362 -16.25 0.70 -26.92
CA LEU A 362 -15.68 1.88 -26.27
C LEU A 362 -16.61 2.41 -25.15
N ALA A 363 -17.92 2.47 -25.38
CA ALA A 363 -18.86 2.99 -24.40
C ALA A 363 -18.98 2.08 -23.16
N MET A 364 -18.99 0.76 -23.35
CA MET A 364 -19.03 -0.21 -22.25
C MET A 364 -17.78 -0.15 -21.35
N GLU A 365 -16.62 0.14 -21.94
CA GLU A 365 -15.36 0.32 -21.22
C GLU A 365 -15.27 1.67 -20.50
N ASP A 366 -15.74 2.76 -21.11
CA ASP A 366 -15.88 4.07 -20.45
C ASP A 366 -16.79 3.95 -19.21
N ALA A 367 -18.00 3.42 -19.38
CA ALA A 367 -18.96 3.27 -18.28
C ALA A 367 -18.44 2.35 -17.16
N TYR A 368 -17.78 1.24 -17.50
CA TYR A 368 -17.15 0.36 -16.52
C TYR A 368 -16.07 1.08 -15.71
N CYS A 369 -15.16 1.79 -16.38
CA CYS A 369 -14.09 2.51 -15.72
C CYS A 369 -14.62 3.66 -14.86
N ARG A 370 -15.63 4.42 -15.31
CA ARG A 370 -16.28 5.48 -14.51
C ARG A 370 -16.93 4.93 -13.26
N THR A 371 -17.65 3.80 -13.37
CA THR A 371 -18.28 3.14 -12.22
C THR A 371 -17.27 2.81 -11.12
N LEU A 372 -16.00 2.56 -11.48
CA LEU A 372 -14.94 2.24 -10.52
C LEU A 372 -14.08 3.45 -10.12
N GLY A 373 -14.05 4.49 -10.95
CA GLY A 373 -13.18 5.66 -10.81
C GLY A 373 -13.83 6.91 -10.23
N SER A 374 -15.15 7.08 -10.35
CA SER A 374 -15.87 8.28 -9.91
C SER A 374 -17.18 7.93 -9.21
N ASP A 375 -17.42 8.57 -8.07
CA ASP A 375 -18.70 8.45 -7.34
C ASP A 375 -19.75 9.46 -7.85
N ASP A 376 -19.32 10.51 -8.59
CA ASP A 376 -20.17 11.64 -9.02
C ASP A 376 -20.66 11.54 -10.48
N ASP A 377 -20.28 10.49 -11.21
CA ASP A 377 -20.57 10.34 -12.66
C ASP A 377 -21.86 9.55 -12.97
N PHE A 378 -22.75 9.38 -11.98
CA PHE A 378 -23.90 8.47 -12.08
C PHE A 378 -24.76 8.68 -13.35
N ASP A 379 -25.23 9.90 -13.60
CA ASP A 379 -26.13 10.20 -14.74
C ASP A 379 -25.47 9.87 -16.08
N ARG A 380 -24.16 10.14 -16.19
CA ARG A 380 -23.39 9.83 -17.38
C ARG A 380 -23.27 8.31 -17.57
N ILE A 381 -22.98 7.57 -16.51
CA ILE A 381 -22.86 6.11 -16.59
C ILE A 381 -24.22 5.49 -16.95
N SER A 382 -25.31 5.95 -16.33
CA SER A 382 -26.68 5.47 -16.62
C SER A 382 -27.06 5.71 -18.07
N SER A 383 -26.84 6.92 -18.58
CA SER A 383 -27.17 7.28 -19.97
C SER A 383 -26.38 6.47 -21.00
N ILE A 384 -25.11 6.15 -20.72
CA ILE A 384 -24.32 5.24 -21.57
C ILE A 384 -24.98 3.86 -21.62
N TYR A 385 -25.28 3.26 -20.47
CA TYR A 385 -25.88 1.93 -20.44
C TYR A 385 -27.30 1.90 -21.03
N GLU A 386 -28.15 2.90 -20.77
CA GLU A 386 -29.48 3.03 -21.38
C GLU A 386 -29.41 3.07 -22.90
N ARG A 387 -28.47 3.85 -23.45
CA ARG A 387 -28.23 3.94 -24.89
C ARG A 387 -27.80 2.59 -25.46
N ILE A 388 -26.86 1.90 -24.80
CA ILE A 388 -26.40 0.57 -25.22
C ILE A 388 -27.54 -0.45 -25.15
N ILE A 389 -28.31 -0.49 -24.06
CA ILE A 389 -29.46 -1.41 -23.89
C ILE A 389 -30.55 -1.11 -24.93
N SER A 390 -30.77 0.15 -25.29
CA SER A 390 -31.75 0.51 -26.32
C SER A 390 -31.35 -0.04 -27.70
N LYS A 391 -30.05 -0.03 -28.00
CA LYS A 391 -29.48 -0.54 -29.25
C LYS A 391 -29.33 -2.07 -29.26
N TYR A 392 -29.02 -2.66 -28.10
CA TYR A 392 -28.81 -4.08 -27.88
C TYR A 392 -29.69 -4.58 -26.72
N PRO A 393 -31.01 -4.73 -26.93
CA PRO A 393 -31.96 -5.01 -25.85
C PRO A 393 -31.77 -6.36 -25.16
N ASN A 394 -31.05 -7.28 -25.80
CA ASN A 394 -30.76 -8.63 -25.31
C ASN A 394 -29.30 -8.80 -24.84
N ASP A 395 -28.52 -7.72 -24.73
CA ASP A 395 -27.14 -7.80 -24.26
C ASP A 395 -27.10 -8.04 -22.74
N THR A 396 -26.73 -9.26 -22.35
CA THR A 396 -26.74 -9.68 -20.96
C THR A 396 -25.77 -8.85 -20.10
N VAL A 397 -24.62 -8.46 -20.65
CA VAL A 397 -23.57 -7.75 -19.91
C VAL A 397 -24.00 -6.32 -19.58
N ALA A 398 -24.56 -5.61 -20.56
CA ALA A 398 -25.10 -4.26 -20.39
C ALA A 398 -26.25 -4.26 -19.40
N LEU A 399 -27.19 -5.20 -19.52
CA LEU A 399 -28.30 -5.36 -18.56
C LEU A 399 -27.78 -5.63 -17.15
N TYR A 400 -26.82 -6.54 -16.98
CA TYR A 400 -26.22 -6.86 -15.69
C TYR A 400 -25.48 -5.67 -15.07
N ARG A 401 -24.65 -4.95 -15.84
CA ARG A 401 -23.88 -3.80 -15.36
C ARG A 401 -24.80 -2.63 -14.99
N HIS A 402 -25.80 -2.34 -15.82
CA HIS A 402 -26.80 -1.32 -15.52
C HIS A 402 -27.60 -1.70 -14.26
N ALA A 403 -28.06 -2.95 -14.16
CA ALA A 403 -28.77 -3.43 -12.96
C ALA A 403 -27.96 -3.21 -11.69
N ARG A 404 -26.64 -3.41 -11.72
CA ARG A 404 -25.76 -3.14 -10.58
C ARG A 404 -25.65 -1.67 -10.23
N LEU A 405 -25.55 -0.79 -11.23
CA LEU A 405 -25.54 0.66 -11.05
C LEU A 405 -26.81 1.14 -10.33
N MET A 406 -27.98 0.59 -10.71
CA MET A 406 -29.28 1.03 -10.17
C MET A 406 -29.60 0.57 -8.76
N ARG A 407 -28.79 -0.30 -8.14
CA ARG A 407 -29.11 -0.93 -6.85
C ARG A 407 -29.45 0.01 -5.71
N LEU A 408 -28.75 1.15 -5.65
CA LEU A 408 -28.94 2.16 -4.61
C LEU A 408 -30.01 3.19 -5.00
N PRO A 409 -29.97 3.80 -6.21
CA PRO A 409 -30.93 4.85 -6.57
C PRO A 409 -32.32 4.33 -6.92
N ASP A 410 -32.45 3.16 -7.55
CA ASP A 410 -33.75 2.56 -7.91
C ASP A 410 -33.67 1.03 -7.89
N ILE A 411 -34.01 0.46 -6.73
CA ILE A 411 -33.95 -0.97 -6.51
C ILE A 411 -34.92 -1.77 -7.40
N ASP A 412 -36.06 -1.19 -7.78
CA ASP A 412 -37.05 -1.87 -8.61
C ASP A 412 -36.58 -1.96 -10.07
N MET A 413 -35.99 -0.88 -10.57
CA MET A 413 -35.35 -0.91 -11.88
C MET A 413 -34.15 -1.86 -11.89
N SER A 414 -33.36 -1.91 -10.82
CA SER A 414 -32.28 -2.89 -10.64
C SER A 414 -32.80 -4.34 -10.76
N ILE A 415 -33.87 -4.69 -10.04
CA ILE A 415 -34.51 -6.02 -10.11
C ILE A 415 -35.01 -6.32 -11.53
N SER A 416 -35.64 -5.34 -12.20
CA SER A 416 -36.14 -5.47 -13.56
C SER A 416 -35.01 -5.81 -14.55
N TYR A 417 -33.91 -5.05 -14.51
CA TYR A 417 -32.75 -5.31 -15.39
C TYR A 417 -32.06 -6.64 -15.09
N PHE A 418 -31.95 -7.06 -13.82
CA PHE A 418 -31.40 -8.37 -13.50
C PHE A 418 -32.26 -9.53 -14.00
N LYS A 419 -33.60 -9.41 -13.91
CA LYS A 419 -34.51 -10.42 -14.48
C LYS A 419 -34.33 -10.54 -15.99
N ARG A 420 -34.29 -9.40 -16.69
CA ARG A 420 -34.00 -9.37 -18.14
C ARG A 420 -32.64 -9.98 -18.46
N ALA A 421 -31.59 -9.63 -17.71
CA ALA A 421 -30.26 -10.20 -17.89
C ALA A 421 -30.28 -11.73 -17.72
N MET A 422 -31.03 -12.24 -16.74
CA MET A 422 -31.13 -13.68 -16.49
C MET A 422 -31.91 -14.41 -17.61
N GLU A 423 -32.97 -13.80 -18.13
CA GLU A 423 -33.72 -14.31 -19.29
C GLU A 423 -32.82 -14.39 -20.53
N THR A 424 -32.11 -13.31 -20.85
CA THR A 424 -31.25 -13.23 -22.04
C THR A 424 -30.06 -14.16 -21.94
N LEU A 425 -29.47 -14.29 -20.75
CA LEU A 425 -28.30 -15.12 -20.49
C LEU A 425 -28.48 -16.59 -20.90
N SER A 426 -29.70 -17.12 -20.86
CA SER A 426 -29.97 -18.51 -21.30
C SER A 426 -29.88 -18.71 -22.82
N THR A 427 -29.97 -17.62 -23.58
CA THR A 427 -29.99 -17.60 -25.05
C THR A 427 -28.81 -16.83 -25.66
N ASP A 428 -28.00 -16.19 -24.83
CA ASP A 428 -26.88 -15.35 -25.23
C ASP A 428 -25.69 -16.21 -25.67
N SER A 429 -25.54 -16.40 -26.98
CA SER A 429 -24.48 -17.24 -27.55
C SER A 429 -23.08 -16.66 -27.39
N ALA A 430 -22.95 -15.38 -27.00
CA ALA A 430 -21.66 -14.78 -26.70
C ALA A 430 -21.12 -15.21 -25.32
N ILE A 431 -21.99 -15.72 -24.44
CA ILE A 431 -21.64 -16.15 -23.10
C ILE A 431 -21.62 -17.68 -23.05
N SER A 432 -20.44 -18.25 -22.77
CA SER A 432 -20.29 -19.70 -22.65
C SER A 432 -21.03 -20.24 -21.41
N SER A 433 -21.46 -21.49 -21.45
CA SER A 433 -22.22 -22.12 -20.35
C SER A 433 -21.45 -22.25 -19.04
N ASP A 434 -20.11 -22.21 -19.10
CA ASP A 434 -19.20 -22.20 -17.96
C ASP A 434 -18.82 -20.77 -17.51
N HIS A 435 -19.38 -19.75 -18.14
CA HIS A 435 -19.08 -18.36 -17.81
C HIS A 435 -19.63 -17.97 -16.43
N TRP A 436 -18.87 -17.15 -15.70
CA TRP A 436 -19.18 -16.79 -14.31
C TRP A 436 -20.49 -16.00 -14.15
N LEU A 437 -20.97 -15.33 -15.21
CA LEU A 437 -22.25 -14.62 -15.20
C LEU A 437 -23.45 -15.52 -14.89
N HIS A 438 -23.38 -16.82 -15.22
CA HIS A 438 -24.42 -17.79 -14.88
C HIS A 438 -24.62 -17.95 -13.37
N ALA A 439 -23.59 -17.74 -12.56
CA ALA A 439 -23.74 -17.66 -11.11
C ALA A 439 -23.97 -16.23 -10.63
N ALA A 440 -23.27 -15.25 -11.21
CA ALA A 440 -23.31 -13.89 -10.71
C ALA A 440 -24.65 -13.20 -10.95
N VAL A 441 -25.29 -13.33 -12.13
CA VAL A 441 -26.57 -12.67 -12.42
C VAL A 441 -27.66 -13.07 -11.40
N PRO A 442 -27.98 -14.36 -11.20
CA PRO A 442 -28.99 -14.76 -10.22
C PRO A 442 -28.60 -14.41 -8.77
N ARG A 443 -27.31 -14.50 -8.38
CA ARG A 443 -26.84 -14.04 -7.05
C ARG A 443 -27.13 -12.56 -6.84
N ASN A 444 -26.85 -11.76 -7.86
CA ASN A 444 -26.98 -10.31 -7.81
C ASN A 444 -28.45 -9.85 -7.89
N LEU A 445 -29.32 -10.64 -8.55
CA LEU A 445 -30.78 -10.50 -8.48
C LEU A 445 -31.29 -10.80 -7.06
N ALA A 446 -30.84 -11.91 -6.46
CA ALA A 446 -31.18 -12.29 -5.10
C ALA A 446 -30.83 -11.19 -4.09
N PHE A 447 -29.64 -10.61 -4.22
CA PHE A 447 -29.22 -9.45 -3.41
C PHE A 447 -30.18 -8.27 -3.55
N ALA A 448 -30.56 -7.90 -4.77
CA ALA A 448 -31.47 -6.76 -4.98
C ALA A 448 -32.85 -7.01 -4.35
N ILE A 449 -33.37 -8.25 -4.46
CA ILE A 449 -34.64 -8.66 -3.85
C ILE A 449 -34.55 -8.66 -2.32
N TRP A 450 -33.47 -9.21 -1.76
CA TRP A 450 -33.21 -9.16 -0.32
C TRP A 450 -33.11 -7.72 0.18
N PHE A 451 -32.39 -6.85 -0.55
CA PHE A 451 -32.23 -5.45 -0.17
C PHE A 451 -33.58 -4.73 -0.18
N LYS A 452 -34.42 -4.97 -1.21
CA LYS A 452 -35.81 -4.50 -1.23
C LYS A 452 -36.61 -4.99 -0.02
N SER A 453 -36.41 -6.23 0.42
CA SER A 453 -37.12 -6.77 1.60
C SER A 453 -36.84 -6.00 2.90
N LYS A 454 -35.73 -5.23 2.98
CA LYS A 454 -35.39 -4.42 4.15
C LYS A 454 -36.29 -3.19 4.31
N SER A 455 -36.91 -2.69 3.24
CA SER A 455 -37.86 -1.58 3.30
C SER A 455 -39.32 -2.02 3.51
N ILE A 456 -39.59 -3.33 3.48
CA ILE A 456 -40.94 -3.88 3.65
C ILE A 456 -41.26 -4.07 5.14
N SER A 457 -42.35 -3.45 5.59
CA SER A 457 -42.84 -3.56 6.97
C SER A 457 -43.66 -4.82 7.22
N SER A 458 -44.39 -5.31 6.21
CA SER A 458 -45.20 -6.53 6.32
C SER A 458 -44.32 -7.77 6.37
N LEU A 459 -44.41 -8.56 7.45
CA LEU A 459 -43.64 -9.80 7.60
C LEU A 459 -43.97 -10.84 6.53
N ASP A 460 -45.23 -10.92 6.08
CA ASP A 460 -45.63 -11.84 5.01
C ASP A 460 -44.98 -11.46 3.67
N GLU A 461 -45.04 -10.19 3.30
CA GLU A 461 -44.44 -9.70 2.06
C GLU A 461 -42.91 -9.78 2.10
N LYS A 462 -42.30 -9.43 3.24
CA LYS A 462 -40.87 -9.63 3.49
C LYS A 462 -40.48 -11.10 3.34
N GLY A 463 -41.27 -12.02 3.91
CA GLY A 463 -41.07 -13.46 3.77
C GLY A 463 -41.14 -13.94 2.32
N LYS A 464 -42.08 -13.42 1.52
CA LYS A 464 -42.18 -13.72 0.07
C LYS A 464 -40.94 -13.27 -0.70
N LEU A 465 -40.45 -12.06 -0.44
CA LEU A 465 -39.22 -11.55 -1.06
C LEU A 465 -38.00 -12.38 -0.65
N LEU A 466 -37.87 -12.72 0.64
CA LEU A 466 -36.76 -13.55 1.12
C LEU A 466 -36.76 -14.94 0.48
N ARG A 467 -37.92 -15.60 0.37
CA ARG A 467 -38.02 -16.89 -0.36
C ARG A 467 -37.61 -16.74 -1.82
N SER A 468 -38.02 -15.66 -2.48
CA SER A 468 -37.59 -15.39 -3.86
C SER A 468 -36.08 -15.19 -3.96
N ALA A 469 -35.46 -14.44 -3.03
CA ALA A 469 -34.02 -14.26 -2.98
C ALA A 469 -33.28 -15.60 -2.74
N ILE A 470 -33.80 -16.44 -1.82
CA ILE A 470 -33.26 -17.78 -1.55
C ILE A 470 -33.28 -18.64 -2.82
N THR A 471 -34.38 -18.66 -3.57
CA THR A 471 -34.49 -19.40 -4.84
C THR A 471 -33.41 -18.98 -5.85
N TYR A 472 -33.23 -17.68 -6.07
CA TYR A 472 -32.22 -17.19 -7.01
C TYR A 472 -30.79 -17.44 -6.53
N CYS A 473 -30.53 -17.36 -5.22
CA CYS A 473 -29.23 -17.75 -4.66
C CYS A 473 -28.94 -19.24 -4.82
N TYR A 474 -29.95 -20.10 -4.67
CA TYR A 474 -29.81 -21.53 -4.91
C TYR A 474 -29.51 -21.83 -6.38
N GLU A 475 -30.18 -21.14 -7.31
CA GLU A 475 -29.87 -21.22 -8.74
C GLU A 475 -28.42 -20.78 -9.03
N ALA A 476 -27.99 -19.65 -8.46
CA ALA A 476 -26.61 -19.18 -8.58
C ALA A 476 -25.59 -20.22 -8.07
N LYS A 477 -25.89 -20.85 -6.93
CA LYS A 477 -25.08 -21.92 -6.34
C LYS A 477 -24.99 -23.12 -7.29
N SER A 478 -26.12 -23.60 -7.81
CA SER A 478 -26.14 -24.74 -8.75
C SER A 478 -25.38 -24.43 -10.04
N LYS A 479 -25.57 -23.24 -10.62
CA LYS A 479 -24.83 -22.80 -11.81
C LYS A 479 -23.33 -22.70 -11.58
N SER A 480 -22.91 -22.35 -10.35
CA SER A 480 -21.48 -22.24 -10.02
C SER A 480 -20.71 -23.57 -10.05
N GLU A 481 -21.41 -24.71 -9.96
CA GLU A 481 -20.80 -26.04 -10.02
C GLU A 481 -20.25 -26.37 -11.42
N PHE A 482 -20.75 -25.67 -12.45
CA PHE A 482 -20.34 -25.85 -13.85
C PHE A 482 -19.29 -24.83 -14.32
N ILE A 483 -18.91 -23.86 -13.48
CA ILE A 483 -17.90 -22.86 -13.84
C ILE A 483 -16.51 -23.51 -13.74
N ALA A 484 -15.81 -23.56 -14.88
CA ALA A 484 -14.49 -24.14 -15.01
C ALA A 484 -13.42 -23.25 -14.34
N ASP A 485 -13.31 -23.24 -13.01
CA ASP A 485 -12.17 -22.62 -12.33
C ASP A 485 -11.79 -23.27 -10.98
N SER A 486 -10.47 -23.46 -10.83
CA SER A 486 -9.70 -23.80 -9.63
C SER A 486 -10.02 -22.95 -8.39
N LYS A 487 -10.63 -21.78 -8.58
CA LYS A 487 -11.05 -20.86 -7.52
C LYS A 487 -12.54 -20.53 -7.61
N ASN A 488 -13.44 -21.53 -7.64
CA ASN A 488 -14.90 -21.35 -7.53
C ASN A 488 -15.30 -20.37 -6.38
N LEU A 489 -15.25 -19.08 -6.65
CA LEU A 489 -15.46 -17.99 -5.70
C LEU A 489 -16.93 -17.56 -5.76
N GLU A 490 -17.53 -17.60 -6.96
CA GLU A 490 -18.95 -17.37 -7.12
C GLU A 490 -19.79 -18.43 -6.39
N GLY A 491 -19.34 -19.69 -6.32
CA GLY A 491 -19.98 -20.72 -5.53
C GLY A 491 -19.92 -20.46 -4.02
N LEU A 492 -18.78 -19.96 -3.51
CA LEU A 492 -18.68 -19.52 -2.11
C LEU A 492 -19.64 -18.36 -1.85
N LYS A 493 -19.59 -17.32 -2.69
CA LYS A 493 -20.43 -16.12 -2.56
C LYS A 493 -21.92 -16.47 -2.62
N ALA A 494 -22.33 -17.30 -3.58
CA ALA A 494 -23.71 -17.76 -3.73
C ALA A 494 -24.16 -18.58 -2.52
N THR A 495 -23.32 -19.51 -2.04
CA THR A 495 -23.63 -20.33 -0.85
C THR A 495 -23.71 -19.47 0.41
N ASN A 496 -22.83 -18.47 0.56
CA ASN A 496 -22.86 -17.53 1.67
C ASN A 496 -24.15 -16.70 1.68
N SER A 497 -24.50 -16.07 0.55
CA SER A 497 -25.75 -15.31 0.42
C SER A 497 -26.98 -16.19 0.64
N TRP A 498 -26.97 -17.44 0.16
CA TRP A 498 -28.04 -18.40 0.39
C TRP A 498 -28.26 -18.67 1.89
N VAL A 499 -27.19 -18.98 2.64
CA VAL A 499 -27.26 -19.16 4.10
C VAL A 499 -27.76 -17.90 4.79
N TYR A 500 -27.23 -16.74 4.41
CA TYR A 500 -27.61 -15.47 5.02
C TYR A 500 -29.09 -15.13 4.79
N TYR A 501 -29.64 -15.36 3.59
CA TYR A 501 -31.05 -15.10 3.32
C TYR A 501 -31.98 -16.09 4.01
N ILE A 502 -31.59 -17.38 4.13
CA ILE A 502 -32.35 -18.34 4.94
C ILE A 502 -32.31 -17.94 6.41
N LEU A 503 -31.18 -17.44 6.93
CA LEU A 503 -31.09 -16.93 8.30
C LEU A 503 -32.06 -15.77 8.52
N GLU A 504 -32.10 -14.80 7.61
CA GLU A 504 -33.05 -13.69 7.67
C GLU A 504 -34.51 -14.14 7.62
N LEU A 505 -34.82 -15.18 6.83
CA LEU A 505 -36.16 -15.79 6.81
C LEU A 505 -36.47 -16.52 8.13
N ALA A 506 -35.51 -17.28 8.67
CA ALA A 506 -35.67 -18.02 9.92
C ALA A 506 -35.90 -17.10 11.14
N LYS A 507 -35.48 -15.83 11.06
CA LYS A 507 -35.79 -14.80 12.08
C LYS A 507 -37.27 -14.40 12.12
N ILE A 508 -38.00 -14.57 11.02
CA ILE A 508 -39.42 -14.19 10.91
C ILE A 508 -40.35 -15.39 10.72
N ASP A 509 -39.82 -16.54 10.28
CA ASP A 509 -40.53 -17.79 10.08
C ASP A 509 -39.67 -18.98 10.52
N ASN A 510 -39.96 -19.51 11.71
CA ASN A 510 -39.24 -20.63 12.31
C ASN A 510 -39.27 -21.91 11.46
N SER A 511 -40.20 -22.05 10.51
CA SER A 511 -40.24 -23.22 9.62
C SER A 511 -39.03 -23.31 8.69
N ALA A 512 -38.28 -22.22 8.49
CA ALA A 512 -37.06 -22.19 7.70
C ALA A 512 -35.82 -22.73 8.45
N ARG A 513 -35.92 -23.03 9.75
CA ARG A 513 -34.77 -23.47 10.58
C ARG A 513 -34.13 -24.78 10.12
N PRO A 514 -34.88 -25.83 9.69
CA PRO A 514 -34.27 -27.05 9.13
C PRO A 514 -33.48 -26.78 7.85
N GLU A 515 -34.01 -25.92 6.97
CA GLU A 515 -33.33 -25.49 5.74
C GLU A 515 -32.02 -24.75 6.07
N LEU A 516 -32.05 -23.85 7.07
CA LEU A 516 -30.87 -23.13 7.53
C LEU A 516 -29.78 -24.11 7.97
N SER A 517 -30.13 -25.12 8.76
CA SER A 517 -29.16 -26.11 9.24
C SER A 517 -28.46 -26.85 8.10
N SER A 518 -29.21 -27.21 7.05
CA SER A 518 -28.66 -27.86 5.86
C SER A 518 -27.74 -26.90 5.08
N ALA A 519 -28.19 -25.66 4.89
CA ALA A 519 -27.44 -24.65 4.14
C ALA A 519 -26.11 -24.29 4.81
N VAL A 520 -26.12 -24.12 6.15
CA VAL A 520 -24.91 -23.81 6.92
C VAL A 520 -23.88 -24.95 6.81
N ALA A 521 -24.31 -26.21 6.86
CA ALA A 521 -23.41 -27.35 6.68
C ALA A 521 -22.73 -27.33 5.30
N SER A 522 -23.48 -26.98 4.25
CA SER A 522 -22.94 -26.82 2.89
C SER A 522 -21.89 -25.69 2.81
N LEU A 523 -22.13 -24.56 3.50
CA LEU A 523 -21.16 -23.46 3.55
C LEU A 523 -19.89 -23.83 4.33
N GLU A 524 -20.02 -24.53 5.46
CA GLU A 524 -18.87 -25.01 6.23
C GLU A 524 -17.98 -25.95 5.40
N GLU A 525 -18.59 -26.88 4.66
CA GLU A 525 -17.86 -27.78 3.76
C GLU A 525 -17.06 -26.99 2.71
N PHE A 526 -17.66 -25.94 2.15
CA PHE A 526 -17.00 -25.07 1.19
C PHE A 526 -15.79 -24.35 1.80
N VAL A 527 -15.95 -23.78 3.00
CA VAL A 527 -14.89 -23.09 3.73
C VAL A 527 -13.73 -24.02 4.08
N GLN A 528 -14.04 -25.25 4.52
CA GLN A 528 -13.02 -26.25 4.85
C GLN A 528 -12.13 -26.61 3.64
N LYS A 529 -12.72 -26.71 2.44
CA LYS A 529 -11.97 -26.99 1.20
C LYS A 529 -11.07 -25.83 0.74
N LYS A 530 -11.40 -24.58 1.09
CA LYS A 530 -10.73 -23.36 0.59
C LYS A 530 -9.70 -22.77 1.55
N SER A 531 -9.39 -23.46 2.66
CA SER A 531 -8.41 -23.09 3.70
C SER A 531 -8.72 -21.85 4.55
N LYS A 532 -9.45 -20.84 4.05
CA LYS A 532 -9.94 -19.68 4.83
C LYS A 532 -11.25 -19.09 4.28
N ALA A 533 -12.22 -18.84 5.16
CA ALA A 533 -13.39 -18.00 4.87
C ALA A 533 -12.99 -16.52 4.75
N ASP A 534 -13.78 -15.67 4.10
CA ASP A 534 -13.69 -14.21 4.25
C ASP A 534 -14.48 -13.73 5.49
N LEU A 535 -14.44 -12.42 5.77
CA LEU A 535 -15.14 -11.82 6.92
C LEU A 535 -16.65 -12.06 6.87
N GLU A 536 -17.28 -11.77 5.72
CA GLU A 536 -18.73 -11.89 5.52
C GLU A 536 -19.20 -13.34 5.68
N THR A 537 -18.41 -14.30 5.21
CA THR A 537 -18.67 -15.73 5.38
C THR A 537 -18.55 -16.14 6.84
N THR A 538 -17.54 -15.62 7.54
CA THR A 538 -17.34 -15.93 8.96
C THR A 538 -18.45 -15.34 9.83
N GLU A 539 -18.90 -14.11 9.52
CA GLU A 539 -20.07 -13.49 10.14
C GLU A 539 -21.34 -14.29 9.91
N THR A 540 -21.61 -14.67 8.66
CA THR A 540 -22.79 -15.46 8.30
C THR A 540 -22.81 -16.80 9.04
N LEU A 541 -21.67 -17.50 9.10
CA LEU A 541 -21.54 -18.75 9.85
C LEU A 541 -21.73 -18.56 11.36
N ALA A 542 -21.17 -17.50 11.95
CA ALA A 542 -21.33 -17.19 13.36
C ALA A 542 -22.82 -16.93 13.70
N ALA A 543 -23.47 -16.05 12.94
CA ALA A 543 -24.87 -15.68 13.14
C ALA A 543 -25.82 -16.86 12.92
N ALA A 544 -25.58 -17.67 11.89
CA ALA A 544 -26.43 -18.82 11.59
C ALA A 544 -26.30 -19.92 12.65
N TRP A 545 -25.09 -20.24 13.10
CA TRP A 545 -24.91 -21.21 14.19
C TRP A 545 -25.47 -20.72 15.52
N PHE A 546 -25.41 -19.41 15.79
CA PHE A 546 -26.05 -18.81 16.96
C PHE A 546 -27.57 -19.00 16.91
N TRP A 547 -28.19 -18.71 15.77
CA TRP A 547 -29.63 -18.89 15.56
C TRP A 547 -30.08 -20.36 15.62
N LEU A 548 -29.21 -21.28 15.19
CA LEU A 548 -29.43 -22.73 15.30
C LEU A 548 -29.20 -23.28 16.72
N GLU A 549 -28.84 -22.44 17.69
CA GLU A 549 -28.50 -22.80 19.08
C GLU A 549 -27.27 -23.70 19.23
N ASN A 550 -26.41 -23.77 18.21
CA ASN A 550 -25.12 -24.45 18.31
C ASN A 550 -24.04 -23.49 18.85
N ARG A 551 -24.03 -23.32 20.17
CA ARG A 551 -23.19 -22.31 20.86
C ARG A 551 -21.70 -22.49 20.61
N ASP A 552 -21.21 -23.72 20.52
CA ASP A 552 -19.79 -24.00 20.34
C ASP A 552 -19.30 -23.55 18.96
N LYS A 553 -20.04 -23.90 17.90
CA LYS A 553 -19.72 -23.44 16.54
C LYS A 553 -19.89 -21.93 16.40
N ALA A 554 -20.96 -21.36 16.96
CA ALA A 554 -21.19 -19.93 16.94
C ALA A 554 -20.03 -19.15 17.58
N ARG A 555 -19.57 -19.56 18.77
CA ARG A 555 -18.43 -18.96 19.47
C ARG A 555 -17.13 -19.11 18.69
N ARG A 556 -16.89 -20.26 18.06
CA ARG A 556 -15.69 -20.48 17.24
C ARG A 556 -15.61 -19.45 16.11
N TYR A 557 -16.66 -19.31 15.30
CA TYR A 557 -16.67 -18.34 14.19
C TYR A 557 -16.71 -16.89 14.69
N ALA A 558 -17.42 -16.59 15.78
CA ALA A 558 -17.40 -15.25 16.36
C ALA A 558 -16.01 -14.84 16.86
N SER A 559 -15.26 -15.77 17.49
CA SER A 559 -13.86 -15.54 17.89
C SER A 559 -12.94 -15.34 16.69
N GLU A 560 -13.14 -16.12 15.61
CA GLU A 560 -12.39 -15.95 14.37
C GLU A 560 -12.69 -14.58 13.72
N LEU A 561 -13.97 -14.19 13.68
CA LEU A 561 -14.42 -12.89 13.18
C LEU A 561 -13.82 -11.75 14.00
N ALA A 562 -13.92 -11.81 15.33
CA ALA A 562 -13.34 -10.83 16.23
C ALA A 562 -11.82 -10.71 16.04
N SER A 563 -11.11 -11.84 15.91
CA SER A 563 -9.66 -11.86 15.68
C SER A 563 -9.30 -11.17 14.36
N ARG A 564 -10.10 -11.39 13.31
CA ARG A 564 -9.91 -10.74 12.00
C ARG A 564 -10.21 -9.25 12.06
N LEU A 565 -11.36 -8.86 12.61
CA LEU A 565 -11.73 -7.45 12.79
C LEU A 565 -10.71 -6.71 13.66
N PHE A 566 -10.17 -7.37 14.69
CA PHE A 566 -9.07 -6.84 15.49
C PHE A 566 -7.79 -6.67 14.66
N ALA A 567 -7.45 -7.62 13.80
CA ALA A 567 -6.28 -7.50 12.91
C ALA A 567 -6.40 -6.34 11.90
N LEU A 568 -7.62 -6.05 11.43
CA LEU A 568 -7.93 -4.92 10.54
C LEU A 568 -7.88 -3.59 11.29
N THR A 569 -8.56 -3.50 12.44
CA THR A 569 -8.59 -2.29 13.27
C THR A 569 -7.23 -1.97 13.88
N LYS A 570 -6.44 -2.96 14.30
CA LYS A 570 -5.03 -2.76 14.68
C LYS A 570 -4.16 -2.23 13.53
N GLY A 571 -4.60 -2.39 12.28
CA GLY A 571 -3.98 -1.73 11.14
C GLY A 571 -4.40 -0.29 10.94
N ARG A 572 -5.50 0.16 11.57
CA ARG A 572 -6.09 1.49 11.44
C ARG A 572 -5.93 2.36 12.70
N MET A 573 -5.76 1.74 13.87
CA MET A 573 -5.54 2.40 15.15
C MET A 573 -4.04 2.61 15.38
N ASP A 574 -3.62 3.87 15.37
CA ASP A 574 -2.35 4.32 15.94
C ASP A 574 -2.38 4.05 17.45
N TYR A 575 -1.89 2.89 17.90
CA TYR A 575 -1.76 2.61 19.33
C TYR A 575 -0.56 3.42 19.88
N THR A 576 -0.76 4.70 20.15
CA THR A 576 0.12 5.44 21.06
C THR A 576 -0.01 4.81 22.46
N GLN A 577 1.12 4.51 23.10
CA GLN A 577 1.32 3.57 24.21
C GLN A 577 0.50 3.74 25.52
N GLU A 578 -0.56 4.54 25.59
CA GLU A 578 -1.26 4.80 26.86
C GLU A 578 -2.50 3.93 27.13
N THR A 579 -3.00 3.17 26.15
CA THR A 579 -4.07 2.19 26.42
C THR A 579 -3.49 0.81 26.76
N SER A 580 -3.40 0.53 28.06
CA SER A 580 -3.16 -0.82 28.58
C SER A 580 -4.19 -1.81 27.99
N PRO A 581 -3.78 -2.98 27.45
CA PRO A 581 -4.68 -4.04 26.97
C PRO A 581 -5.66 -4.58 28.01
N GLU A 582 -5.51 -4.19 29.28
CA GLU A 582 -6.29 -4.69 30.40
C GLU A 582 -7.71 -4.10 30.48
N ASN A 583 -8.00 -3.00 29.77
CA ASN A 583 -9.37 -2.44 29.68
C ASN A 583 -10.04 -2.89 28.38
N SER A 584 -10.56 -4.11 28.39
CA SER A 584 -11.30 -4.69 27.25
C SER A 584 -12.46 -3.78 26.79
N ALA A 585 -13.14 -3.07 27.68
CA ALA A 585 -14.22 -2.15 27.32
C ALA A 585 -13.78 -0.97 26.42
N ASP A 586 -12.62 -0.36 26.69
CA ASP A 586 -12.12 0.81 25.94
C ASP A 586 -11.65 0.42 24.53
N VAL A 587 -11.01 -0.74 24.40
CA VAL A 587 -10.64 -1.33 23.10
C VAL A 587 -11.89 -1.60 22.26
N LEU A 588 -12.95 -2.10 22.89
CA LEU A 588 -14.19 -2.43 22.19
C LEU A 588 -14.93 -1.17 21.70
N THR A 589 -14.98 -0.11 22.51
CA THR A 589 -15.57 1.18 22.12
C THR A 589 -14.78 1.82 20.99
N LYS A 590 -13.45 1.86 21.07
CA LYS A 590 -12.60 2.37 20.00
C LYS A 590 -12.76 1.56 18.72
N MET A 591 -12.90 0.24 18.79
CA MET A 591 -13.15 -0.57 17.58
C MET A 591 -14.42 -0.11 16.85
N LYS A 592 -15.50 0.23 17.55
CA LYS A 592 -16.72 0.74 16.90
C LYS A 592 -16.50 2.06 16.14
N GLU A 593 -15.59 2.92 16.58
CA GLU A 593 -15.31 4.21 15.94
C GLU A 593 -14.55 4.06 14.60
N PHE A 594 -13.77 2.99 14.45
CA PHE A 594 -12.95 2.74 13.24
C PHE A 594 -13.61 1.80 12.22
N LEU A 595 -14.62 1.04 12.65
CA LEU A 595 -15.38 0.15 11.78
C LEU A 595 -16.49 0.93 11.07
N ARG A 596 -16.66 0.69 9.77
CA ARG A 596 -17.69 1.39 8.96
C ARG A 596 -18.63 0.41 8.30
N GLY A 597 -19.92 0.78 8.20
CA GLY A 597 -20.93 0.00 7.50
C GLY A 597 -21.00 -1.46 7.99
N GLY A 598 -20.86 -2.41 7.08
CA GLY A 598 -20.94 -3.84 7.38
C GLY A 598 -19.90 -4.37 8.37
N GLU A 599 -18.74 -3.71 8.54
CA GLU A 599 -17.75 -4.15 9.52
C GLU A 599 -18.23 -3.94 10.97
N LEU A 600 -19.03 -2.89 11.20
CA LEU A 600 -19.64 -2.60 12.50
C LEU A 600 -20.75 -3.60 12.83
N ASP A 601 -21.53 -4.01 11.84
CA ASP A 601 -22.57 -5.04 11.98
C ASP A 601 -21.94 -6.40 12.32
N ALA A 602 -20.88 -6.78 11.62
CA ALA A 602 -20.12 -8.00 11.88
C ALA A 602 -19.52 -8.01 13.30
N TYR A 603 -19.00 -6.86 13.72
CA TYR A 603 -18.48 -6.68 15.07
C TYR A 603 -19.56 -6.79 16.15
N ASN A 604 -20.71 -6.14 15.96
CA ASN A 604 -21.84 -6.23 16.88
C ASN A 604 -22.37 -7.67 16.96
N THR A 605 -22.40 -8.38 15.84
CA THR A 605 -22.73 -9.81 15.78
C THR A 605 -21.74 -10.63 16.60
N ALA A 606 -20.43 -10.43 16.43
CA ALA A 606 -19.40 -11.13 17.21
C ALA A 606 -19.56 -10.88 18.71
N LEU A 607 -19.75 -9.62 19.14
CA LEU A 607 -19.94 -9.28 20.56
C LEU A 607 -21.19 -9.91 21.15
N THR A 608 -22.31 -9.85 20.42
CA THR A 608 -23.57 -10.45 20.87
C THR A 608 -23.42 -11.96 21.11
N ILE A 609 -22.70 -12.65 20.22
CA ILE A 609 -22.49 -14.10 20.32
C ILE A 609 -21.50 -14.46 21.44
N LEU A 610 -20.40 -13.70 21.58
CA LEU A 610 -19.35 -14.00 22.55
C LEU A 610 -19.77 -13.69 23.99
N PHE A 611 -20.49 -12.59 24.21
CA PHE A 611 -20.80 -12.08 25.55
C PHE A 611 -22.28 -12.23 25.95
N GLY A 612 -23.16 -12.64 25.03
CA GLY A 612 -24.60 -12.78 25.28
C GLY A 612 -25.29 -11.44 25.57
N SER A 613 -26.58 -11.48 25.93
CA SER A 613 -27.43 -10.31 26.24
C SER A 613 -27.00 -9.50 27.49
N ALA A 614 -25.82 -9.75 28.05
CA ALA A 614 -25.23 -8.97 29.14
C ALA A 614 -24.82 -7.55 28.69
N LEU A 615 -24.74 -7.30 27.38
CA LEU A 615 -24.66 -5.96 26.81
C LEU A 615 -26.07 -5.51 26.41
N ARG A 616 -26.81 -4.89 27.33
CA ARG A 616 -27.93 -4.02 26.92
C ARG A 616 -27.36 -2.92 26.00
N PRO A 617 -28.13 -2.39 25.04
CA PRO A 617 -27.74 -1.15 24.39
C PRO A 617 -27.49 -0.12 25.50
N LEU A 618 -26.30 0.49 25.51
CA LEU A 618 -26.04 1.69 26.29
C LEU A 618 -26.81 2.83 25.62
N ASP A 619 -28.14 2.79 25.69
CA ASP A 619 -28.98 3.95 25.48
C ASP A 619 -28.94 4.76 26.77
N GLY A 620 -28.12 5.81 26.76
CA GLY A 620 -27.97 6.75 27.86
C GLY A 620 -26.52 6.84 28.32
N GLY A 621 -25.88 7.97 28.03
CA GLY A 621 -24.47 8.21 28.27
C GLY A 621 -24.02 7.94 29.70
N GLU A 622 -23.08 7.02 29.82
CA GLU A 622 -21.84 7.09 30.61
C GLU A 622 -20.86 6.05 30.05
#